data_AF-A0A6G6Z5Z9-F1
#
_entry.id   AF-A0A6G6Z5Z9-F1
#
_cell.length_a   1.000
_cell.length_b   1.000
_cell.length_c   1.000
_cell.angle_alpha   90.00
_cell.angle_beta   90.00
_cell.angle_gamma   90.00
#
_symmetry.space_group_name_H-M   'P 1'
#
loop_
_entity.id
_entity.type
_entity.pdbx_description
1 polymer ?
#
loop_
_entity_poly.entity_id
_entity_poly.type
_entity_poly.pdbx_seq_one_letter_code
_entity_poly.pdbx_strand_id
1 'polypeptide(L)' 'MDAFDRFWQWANKPLESKLTIPAELHRAVMELAPEDRRERAAVNQAAARIPDPER' A
#
# COMPACT_ATOMS: atom_id res chain seq x y z
N MET A 1 9.50 -8.32 2.43
CA MET A 1 8.97 -7.10 1.80
C MET A 1 7.58 -6.89 2.34
N ASP A 2 7.38 -5.80 3.06
CA ASP A 2 6.11 -5.49 3.74
C ASP A 2 5.17 -4.65 2.86
N ALA A 3 3.98 -4.31 3.38
CA ALA A 3 2.97 -3.59 2.63
C ALA A 3 3.44 -2.17 2.28
N PHE A 4 4.21 -1.55 3.16
CA PHE A 4 4.85 -0.27 2.90
C PHE A 4 5.86 -0.39 1.75
N ASP A 5 6.74 -1.38 1.76
CA ASP A 5 7.69 -1.56 0.66
C ASP A 5 6.96 -1.72 -0.70
N ARG A 6 5.84 -2.47 -0.73
CA ARG A 6 5.05 -2.68 -1.96
C ARG A 6 4.41 -1.38 -2.45
N PHE A 7 3.79 -0.64 -1.53
CA PHE A 7 3.21 0.66 -1.83
C PHE A 7 4.27 1.65 -2.30
N TRP A 8 5.41 1.71 -1.62
CA TRP A 8 6.50 2.64 -1.93
C TRP A 8 7.14 2.35 -3.28
N GLN A 9 7.37 1.07 -3.61
CA GLN A 9 7.87 0.69 -4.93
C GLN A 9 6.88 1.03 -6.04
N TRP A 10 5.59 0.80 -5.82
CA TRP A 10 4.56 1.17 -6.79
C TRP A 10 4.44 2.70 -6.95
N ALA A 11 4.54 3.47 -5.87
CA ALA A 11 4.43 4.92 -5.91
C ALA A 11 5.64 5.58 -6.58
N ASN A 12 6.83 5.00 -6.46
CA ASN A 12 8.09 5.52 -7.03
C ASN A 12 8.48 4.86 -8.36
N LYS A 13 7.64 3.96 -8.92
CA LYS A 13 7.94 3.29 -10.18
C LYS A 13 8.01 4.31 -11.33
N PRO A 14 8.86 4.09 -12.35
CA PRO A 14 8.82 4.90 -13.56
C PRO A 14 7.49 4.68 -14.31
N LEU A 15 7.06 5.68 -15.09
CA LEU A 15 5.76 5.66 -15.79
C LEU A 15 5.60 4.45 -16.74
N GLU A 16 6.70 3.97 -17.32
CA GLU A 16 6.75 2.78 -18.17
C GLU A 16 6.57 1.45 -17.41
N SER A 17 6.65 1.47 -16.08
CA SER A 17 6.56 0.26 -15.26
C SER A 17 5.13 -0.25 -15.12
N LYS A 18 4.96 -1.51 -15.50
CA LYS A 18 3.72 -2.28 -15.31
C LYS A 18 3.52 -2.78 -13.87
N LEU A 19 4.37 -2.37 -12.91
CA LEU A 19 4.22 -2.75 -11.51
C LEU A 19 2.87 -2.29 -10.98
N THR A 20 2.06 -3.20 -10.46
CA THR A 20 0.77 -2.92 -9.82
C THR A 20 0.78 -3.45 -8.40
N ILE A 21 -0.13 -2.92 -7.58
CA ILE A 21 -0.40 -3.41 -6.22
C ILE A 21 -1.86 -3.85 -6.14
N PRO A 22 -2.21 -4.73 -5.17
CA PRO A 22 -3.61 -5.08 -4.92
C PRO A 22 -4.45 -3.82 -4.70
N ALA A 23 -5.64 -3.78 -5.29
CA ALA A 23 -6.54 -2.63 -5.19
C ALA A 23 -6.90 -2.30 -3.73
N GLU A 24 -7.10 -3.34 -2.91
CA GLU A 24 -7.40 -3.17 -1.48
C GLU A 24 -6.24 -2.54 -0.71
N LEU A 25 -4.99 -2.88 -1.07
CA LEU A 25 -3.81 -2.24 -0.48
C LEU A 25 -3.74 -0.76 -0.86
N HIS A 26 -3.97 -0.44 -2.14
CA HIS A 26 -4.03 0.94 -2.58
C HIS A 26 -5.12 1.71 -1.84
N ARG A 27 -6.33 1.14 -1.72
CA ARG A 27 -7.47 1.75 -1.04
C ARG A 27 -7.17 2.01 0.44
N ALA A 28 -6.70 1.00 1.18
CA ALA A 28 -6.38 1.12 2.59
C ALA A 28 -5.33 2.21 2.87
N VAL A 29 -4.33 2.36 2.00
CA VAL A 29 -3.32 3.42 2.14
C VAL A 29 -3.90 4.79 1.76
N MET A 30 -4.80 4.87 0.78
CA MET A 30 -5.47 6.13 0.43
C MET A 30 -6.43 6.63 1.51
N GLU A 31 -6.97 5.75 2.36
CA GLU A 31 -7.78 6.12 3.52
C GLU A 31 -6.96 6.76 4.65
N LEU A 32 -5.62 6.60 4.65
CA LEU A 32 -4.72 7.28 5.59
C LEU A 32 -4.54 8.75 5.21
N ALA A 33 -4.24 9.59 6.21
CA ALA A 33 -3.82 10.96 5.98
C ALA A 33 -2.52 10.99 5.16
N PRO A 34 -2.29 12.03 4.33
CA PRO A 34 -1.10 12.09 3.46
C PRO A 34 0.24 11.94 4.20
N GLU A 35 0.29 12.40 5.45
CA GLU A 35 1.47 12.30 6.34
C GLU A 35 1.70 10.86 6.79
N ASP A 36 0.64 10.17 7.21
CA ASP A 36 0.66 8.77 7.64
C ASP A 36 1.03 7.79 6.51
N ARG A 37 0.77 8.15 5.25
CA ARG A 37 1.17 7.32 4.08
C ARG A 37 2.69 7.15 3.95
N ARG A 38 3.47 8.02 4.59
CA ARG A 38 4.94 7.93 4.64
C ARG A 38 5.42 7.11 5.84
N GLU A 39 4.55 6.81 6.80
CA GLU A 39 4.88 6.02 7.97
C GLU A 39 4.72 4.52 7.68
N ARG A 40 5.84 3.78 7.76
CA ARG A 40 5.86 2.32 7.55
C ARG A 40 4.88 1.60 8.47
N ALA A 41 4.80 2.00 9.74
CA ALA A 41 3.90 1.39 10.72
C ALA A 41 2.42 1.61 10.34
N ALA A 42 2.05 2.84 9.96
CA ALA A 42 0.67 3.17 9.60
C ALA A 42 0.21 2.41 8.35
N VAL A 43 1.06 2.36 7.31
CA VAL A 43 0.75 1.61 6.07
C VAL A 43 0.62 0.10 6.33
N ASN A 44 1.53 -0.48 7.13
CA ASN A 44 1.44 -1.90 7.48
C ASN A 44 0.21 -2.21 8.35
N GLN A 45 -0.16 -1.30 9.26
CA GLN A 45 -1.36 -1.45 10.08
C GLN A 45 -2.64 -1.33 9.24
N ALA A 46 -2.68 -0.39 8.28
CA ALA A 46 -3.79 -0.27 7.34
C ALA A 46 -3.93 -1.54 6.50
N ALA A 47 -2.82 -2.08 6.00
CA ALA A 47 -2.81 -3.31 5.23
C ALA A 47 -3.27 -4.53 6.05
N ALA A 48 -2.93 -4.60 7.34
CA ALA A 48 -3.35 -5.67 8.23
C ALA A 48 -4.86 -5.69 8.52
N ARG A 49 -5.58 -4.59 8.23
CA ARG A 49 -7.05 -4.50 8.36
C ARG A 49 -7.78 -5.00 7.12
N ILE A 50 -7.07 -5.20 6.01
CA ILE A 50 -7.67 -5.72 4.78
C ILE A 50 -7.99 -7.21 5.03
N PRO A 51 -9.26 -7.61 4.97
CA PRO A 51 -9.60 -9.02 5.02
C PRO A 51 -8.99 -9.71 3.80
N ASP A 52 -8.35 -10.86 4.02
CA ASP A 52 -7.87 -11.67 2.91
C ASP A 52 -9.07 -12.03 2.01
N PRO A 53 -9.05 -11.67 0.72
CA PRO A 53 -10.19 -11.88 -0.17
C PRO A 53 -10.40 -13.37 -0.52
N GLU A 54 -9.57 -14.29 -0.05
CA GLU A 54 -9.63 -15.72 -0.36
C GLU A 54 -10.14 -16.60 0.80
N ARG A 55 -10.79 -16.04 1.82
CA ARG A 55 -11.41 -16.81 2.92
C ARG A 55 -12.88 -17.18 2.69
#